data_AF-A0A2V8FMT1-F1
#
_entry.id   AF-A0A2V8FMT1-F1
#
_cell.length_a   1.000
_cell.length_b   1.000
_cell.length_c   1.000
_cell.angle_alpha   90.00
_cell.angle_beta   90.00
_cell.angle_gamma   90.00
#
_symmetry.space_group_name_H-M   'P 1'
#
loop_
_entity.id
_entity.type
_entity.pdbx_description
1 polymer ?
#
loop_
_entity_poly.entity_id
_entity_poly.type
_entity_poly.pdbx_seq_one_letter_code
_entity_poly.pdbx_strand_id
1 'polypeptide(L)'
;METMLSAVLEQPVDPARPTAFPPRALDLVRPVVRGKFLYEGDEKLFVRGVTYGAFAPNSDGDQFPERDQTSRDFALMQTAGINTILTYTVPPMWMLDLAMEHRIRVLPTVPWMEYVCFLESRQ
;
A
#
# COMPACT_ATOMS: atom_id res chain seq x y z
N MET A 1 -19.76 -29.40 -13.76
CA MET A 1 -19.84 -27.98 -13.39
C MET A 1 -18.52 -27.51 -12.77
N GLU A 2 -17.38 -28.02 -13.28
CA GLU A 2 -16.03 -27.78 -12.71
C GLU A 2 -15.09 -27.06 -13.68
N THR A 3 -15.48 -26.88 -14.95
CA THR A 3 -14.59 -26.40 -16.01
C THR A 3 -14.51 -24.86 -16.11
N MET A 4 -15.30 -24.13 -15.32
CA MET A 4 -15.40 -22.66 -15.42
C MET A 4 -14.58 -21.91 -14.36
N LEU A 5 -14.04 -22.60 -13.35
CA LEU A 5 -13.25 -21.99 -12.27
C LEU A 5 -11.74 -21.91 -12.59
N SER A 6 -11.26 -22.67 -13.57
CA SER A 6 -9.84 -22.74 -13.93
C SER A 6 -9.37 -21.61 -14.86
N ALA A 7 -10.30 -20.91 -15.53
CA ALA A 7 -9.98 -19.96 -16.60
C ALA A 7 -9.53 -18.56 -16.12
N VAL A 8 -9.60 -18.26 -14.82
CA VAL A 8 -9.18 -16.97 -14.26
C VAL A 8 -7.68 -16.97 -13.89
N LEU A 9 -7.03 -18.14 -13.82
CA LEU A 9 -5.65 -18.27 -13.32
C LEU A 9 -4.55 -18.26 -14.39
N GLU A 10 -4.87 -18.21 -15.68
CA GLU A 10 -3.88 -18.14 -16.77
C GLU A 10 -4.20 -17.03 -17.76
N GLN A 11 -4.43 -15.81 -17.27
CA GLN A 11 -4.32 -14.65 -18.15
C GLN A 11 -2.82 -14.44 -18.47
N PRO A 12 -2.39 -14.57 -19.74
CA PRO A 12 -0.99 -14.39 -20.10
C PRO A 12 -0.56 -12.97 -19.73
N VAL A 13 0.55 -12.86 -19.01
CA VAL A 13 1.20 -11.58 -18.73
C VAL A 13 1.58 -10.97 -20.09
N ASP A 14 0.90 -9.89 -20.45
CA ASP A 14 1.17 -9.16 -21.69
C ASP A 14 2.66 -8.75 -21.74
N PRO A 15 3.45 -9.27 -22.70
CA PRO A 15 4.87 -8.96 -22.82
C PRO A 15 5.11 -7.49 -23.24
N ALA A 16 4.08 -6.79 -23.72
CA ALA A 16 4.13 -5.35 -24.00
C ALA A 16 3.91 -4.50 -22.74
N ARG A 17 3.54 -5.11 -21.60
CA ARG A 17 3.52 -4.41 -20.32
C ARG A 17 4.94 -3.96 -20.00
N PRO A 18 5.19 -2.67 -19.73
CA PRO A 18 6.51 -2.21 -19.31
C PRO A 18 6.92 -3.00 -18.05
N THR A 19 7.84 -3.95 -18.23
CA THR A 19 8.41 -4.75 -17.13
C THR A 19 9.46 -3.93 -16.39
N ALA A 20 10.09 -2.99 -17.10
CA ALA A 20 10.91 -1.94 -16.55
C ALA A 20 10.11 -0.63 -16.57
N PHE A 21 9.79 -0.13 -15.38
CA PHE A 21 9.29 1.23 -15.25
C PHE A 21 10.49 2.18 -15.21
N PRO A 22 10.37 3.37 -15.80
CA PRO A 22 11.47 4.33 -15.80
C PRO A 22 11.94 4.58 -14.36
N PRO A 23 13.24 4.85 -14.16
CA PRO A 23 13.75 5.26 -12.85
C PRO A 23 12.90 6.44 -12.39
N ARG A 24 12.11 6.23 -11.33
CA ARG A 24 11.25 7.28 -10.80
C ARG A 24 12.12 8.40 -10.28
N ALA A 25 11.71 9.64 -10.59
CA ALA A 25 12.25 10.83 -9.97
C ALA A 25 12.35 10.64 -8.44
N LEU A 26 13.32 11.30 -7.81
CA LEU A 26 13.58 11.18 -6.37
C LEU A 26 12.38 11.65 -5.54
N ASP A 27 11.57 12.55 -6.10
CA ASP A 27 10.43 13.15 -5.41
C ASP A 27 9.11 12.47 -5.82
N LEU A 28 8.40 11.90 -4.85
CA LEU A 28 7.02 11.48 -5.03
C LEU A 28 6.15 12.72 -5.25
N VAL A 29 5.73 12.96 -6.49
CA VAL A 29 4.79 14.05 -6.80
C VAL A 29 3.40 13.66 -6.28
N ARG A 30 2.63 14.64 -5.78
CA ARG A 30 1.25 14.39 -5.34
C ARG A 30 0.42 13.84 -6.51
N PRO A 31 -0.21 12.66 -6.38
CA PRO A 31 -1.07 12.15 -7.43
C PRO A 31 -2.27 13.05 -7.67
N VAL A 32 -2.64 13.22 -8.92
CA VAL A 32 -3.83 13.96 -9.34
C VAL A 32 -4.82 13.04 -10.02
N VAL A 33 -6.11 13.28 -9.79
CA VAL A 33 -7.20 12.55 -10.43
C VAL A 33 -7.47 13.19 -11.78
N ARG A 34 -7.42 12.41 -12.86
CA ARG A 34 -7.86 12.82 -14.20
C ARG A 34 -8.94 11.82 -14.66
N GLY A 35 -10.22 12.21 -14.48
CA GLY A 35 -11.35 11.32 -14.71
C GLY A 35 -11.34 10.13 -13.75
N LYS A 36 -11.27 8.89 -14.28
CA LYS A 36 -11.21 7.65 -13.48
C LYS A 36 -9.79 7.16 -13.17
N PHE A 37 -8.77 7.92 -13.52
CA PHE A 37 -7.37 7.51 -13.43
C PHE A 37 -6.56 8.44 -12.54
N LEU A 38 -5.48 7.90 -11.96
CA LEU A 38 -4.50 8.65 -11.19
C LEU A 38 -3.28 8.97 -12.05
N TYR A 39 -2.68 10.13 -11.84
CA TYR A 39 -1.50 10.61 -12.55
C TYR A 39 -0.46 11.17 -11.59
N GLU A 40 0.82 10.96 -11.90
CA GLU A 40 1.98 11.55 -11.25
C GLU A 40 2.70 12.43 -12.28
N GLY A 41 2.60 13.76 -12.14
CA GLY A 41 2.96 14.67 -13.22
C GLY A 41 2.10 14.40 -14.46
N ASP A 42 2.72 14.03 -15.57
CA ASP A 42 2.05 13.67 -16.83
C ASP A 42 1.95 12.16 -17.07
N GLU A 43 2.54 11.35 -16.19
CA GLU A 43 2.52 9.90 -16.29
C GLU A 43 1.32 9.30 -15.56
N LYS A 44 0.69 8.28 -16.18
CA LYS A 44 -0.42 7.56 -15.55
C LYS A 44 0.10 6.69 -14.41
N LEU A 45 -0.39 6.93 -13.20
CA LEU A 45 -0.04 6.16 -12.01
C LEU A 45 -0.87 4.87 -11.94
N PHE A 46 -0.21 3.74 -12.19
CA PHE A 46 -0.77 2.41 -11.90
C PHE A 46 -0.45 2.00 -10.46
N VAL A 47 -1.49 1.82 -9.64
CA VAL A 47 -1.35 1.33 -8.26
C VAL A 47 -1.03 -0.16 -8.29
N ARG A 48 0.13 -0.52 -7.72
CA ARG A 48 0.57 -1.90 -7.48
C ARG A 48 0.69 -2.07 -5.99
N GLY A 49 -0.49 -2.24 -5.38
CA GLY A 49 -0.70 -2.23 -3.95
C GLY A 49 -0.57 -3.60 -3.31
N VAL A 50 0.01 -3.65 -2.12
CA VAL A 50 -0.08 -4.80 -1.21
C VAL A 50 -0.58 -4.35 0.16
N THR A 51 -1.15 -5.27 0.94
CA THR A 51 -1.47 -5.01 2.35
C THR A 51 -0.22 -5.13 3.20
N TYR A 52 -0.02 -4.21 4.14
CA TYR A 52 1.07 -4.25 5.11
C TYR A 52 0.50 -4.13 6.53
N GLY A 53 0.21 -5.29 7.12
CA GLY A 53 -0.40 -5.42 8.44
C GLY A 53 -1.59 -6.39 8.45
N ALA A 54 -2.22 -6.63 9.61
CA ALA A 54 -1.76 -6.19 10.93
C ALA A 54 -0.64 -7.10 11.46
N PHE A 55 0.39 -6.50 12.05
CA PHE A 55 1.48 -7.24 12.70
C PHE A 55 1.29 -7.27 14.23
N ALA A 56 2.04 -8.13 14.91
CA ALA A 56 2.17 -8.05 16.35
C ALA A 56 2.80 -6.70 16.75
N PRO A 57 2.46 -6.13 17.93
CA PRO A 57 3.10 -4.91 18.42
C PRO A 57 4.62 -5.04 18.49
N ASN A 58 5.34 -4.03 18.02
CA ASN A 58 6.79 -3.91 18.16
C ASN A 58 7.17 -3.37 19.55
N SER A 59 8.46 -3.08 19.75
CA SER A 59 8.98 -2.52 21.00
C SER A 59 8.36 -1.16 21.40
N ASP A 60 7.85 -0.40 20.45
CA ASP A 60 7.14 0.88 20.67
C ASP A 60 5.61 0.69 20.80
N GLY A 61 5.11 -0.53 20.69
CA GLY A 61 3.68 -0.87 20.76
C GLY A 61 2.92 -0.67 19.44
N ASP A 62 3.59 -0.23 18.37
CA ASP A 62 3.00 -0.08 17.04
C ASP A 62 2.76 -1.45 16.39
N GLN A 63 1.64 -1.61 15.68
CA GLN A 63 1.31 -2.84 14.94
C GLN A 63 2.03 -2.95 13.58
N PHE A 64 3.32 -2.61 13.59
CA PHE A 64 4.24 -2.70 12.46
C PHE A 64 5.53 -3.38 12.92
N PRO A 65 6.33 -3.98 12.01
CA PRO A 65 7.63 -4.51 12.37
C PRO A 65 8.57 -3.40 12.87
N GLU A 66 9.72 -3.82 13.42
CA GLU A 66 10.80 -2.89 13.77
C GLU A 66 11.31 -2.13 12.53
N ARG A 67 11.81 -0.91 12.73
CA ARG A 67 12.24 0.00 11.66
C ARG A 67 13.16 -0.66 10.63
N ASP A 68 14.14 -1.42 11.11
CA ASP A 68 15.11 -2.12 10.25
C ASP A 68 14.46 -3.21 9.40
N GLN A 69 13.45 -3.91 9.94
CA GLN A 69 12.70 -4.90 9.19
C GLN A 69 11.82 -4.24 8.13
N THR A 70 11.10 -3.17 8.50
CA THR A 70 10.28 -2.41 7.55
C THR A 70 11.09 -1.82 6.41
N SER A 71 12.30 -1.30 6.67
CA SER A 71 13.20 -0.85 5.61
C SER A 71 13.59 -1.97 4.64
N ARG A 72 13.90 -3.17 5.15
CA ARG A 72 14.19 -4.35 4.31
C ARG A 72 12.97 -4.76 3.49
N ASP A 73 11.80 -4.80 4.10
CA ASP A 73 10.55 -5.15 3.43
C ASP A 73 10.27 -4.18 2.28
N PHE A 74 10.44 -2.88 2.51
CA PHE A 74 10.24 -1.84 1.50
C PHE A 74 11.26 -1.90 0.36
N ALA A 75 12.52 -2.24 0.66
CA ALA A 75 13.52 -2.51 -0.37
C ALA A 75 13.10 -3.69 -1.26
N LEU A 76 12.65 -4.80 -0.66
CA LEU A 76 12.15 -5.96 -1.40
C LEU A 76 10.91 -5.64 -2.23
N MET A 77 9.98 -4.86 -1.68
CA MET A 77 8.80 -4.37 -2.39
C MET A 77 9.19 -3.56 -3.63
N GLN A 78 10.17 -2.65 -3.50
CA GLN A 78 10.68 -1.87 -4.61
C GLN A 78 11.27 -2.78 -5.70
N THR A 79 12.10 -3.77 -5.33
CA THR A 79 12.65 -4.75 -6.28
C THR A 79 11.56 -5.59 -6.96
N ALA A 80 10.48 -5.90 -6.24
CA ALA A 80 9.32 -6.60 -6.79
C ALA A 80 8.37 -5.71 -7.62
N GLY A 81 8.64 -4.40 -7.70
CA GLY A 81 7.81 -3.45 -8.42
C GLY A 81 6.51 -3.06 -7.70
N ILE A 82 6.39 -3.33 -6.40
CA ILE A 82 5.31 -2.81 -5.55
C ILE A 82 5.55 -1.32 -5.32
N ASN A 83 4.47 -0.52 -5.35
CA ASN A 83 4.58 0.93 -5.21
C ASN A 83 3.60 1.55 -4.24
N THR A 84 2.70 0.76 -3.67
CA THR A 84 1.69 1.23 -2.74
C THR A 84 1.49 0.19 -1.65
N ILE A 85 1.27 0.63 -0.42
CA ILE A 85 0.85 -0.22 0.69
C ILE A 85 -0.47 0.28 1.27
N LEU A 86 -1.33 -0.65 1.69
CA LEU A 86 -2.51 -0.39 2.51
C LEU A 86 -2.19 -0.80 3.94
N THR A 87 -2.35 0.11 4.90
CA THR A 87 -2.20 -0.19 6.34
C THR A 87 -3.55 -0.21 7.04
N TYR A 88 -3.69 -1.02 8.08
CA TYR A 88 -4.93 -1.13 8.86
C TYR A 88 -4.96 -0.21 10.10
N THR A 89 -3.79 0.13 10.62
CA THR A 89 -3.59 1.14 11.65
C THR A 89 -2.94 2.38 11.06
N VAL A 90 -2.99 3.49 11.80
CA VAL A 90 -2.29 4.71 11.44
C VAL A 90 -0.78 4.45 11.52
N PRO A 91 -0.02 4.57 10.41
CA PRO A 91 1.41 4.31 10.41
C PRO A 91 2.16 5.43 11.16
N PRO A 92 3.21 5.09 11.93
CA PRO A 92 4.05 6.08 12.58
C PRO A 92 4.83 6.91 11.55
N MET A 93 5.24 8.12 11.92
CA MET A 93 5.94 9.04 11.01
C MET A 93 7.22 8.46 10.41
N TRP A 94 8.02 7.74 11.21
CA TRP A 94 9.26 7.12 10.74
C TRP A 94 9.02 6.13 9.58
N MET A 95 7.86 5.47 9.57
CA MET A 95 7.49 4.53 8.51
C MET A 95 7.09 5.27 7.25
N LEU A 96 6.46 6.45 7.37
CA LEU A 96 6.15 7.31 6.23
C LEU A 96 7.43 7.88 5.60
N ASP A 97 8.42 8.26 6.41
CA ASP A 97 9.74 8.69 5.93
C ASP A 97 10.42 7.56 5.14
N LEU A 98 10.45 6.33 5.68
CA LEU A 98 10.96 5.16 4.96
C LEU A 98 10.17 4.88 3.68
N ALA A 99 8.84 4.98 3.71
CA ALA A 99 8.02 4.78 2.53
C ALA A 99 8.39 5.78 1.42
N MET A 100 8.66 7.05 1.78
CA MET A 100 9.15 8.06 0.85
C MET A 100 10.53 7.68 0.27
N GLU A 101 11.49 7.29 1.11
CA GLU A 101 12.83 6.86 0.68
C GLU A 101 12.78 5.69 -0.32
N HIS A 102 11.87 4.74 -0.09
CA HIS A 102 11.67 3.57 -0.95
C HIS A 102 10.67 3.80 -2.10
N ARG A 103 10.13 5.01 -2.25
CA ARG A 103 9.13 5.40 -3.26
C ARG A 103 7.83 4.57 -3.21
N ILE A 104 7.44 4.21 -2.00
CA ILE A 104 6.19 3.53 -1.68
C ILE A 104 5.15 4.56 -1.25
N ARG A 105 3.96 4.48 -1.83
CA ARG A 105 2.81 5.29 -1.43
C ARG A 105 2.04 4.58 -0.33
N VAL A 106 1.56 5.31 0.65
CA VAL A 106 0.81 4.73 1.76
C VAL A 106 -0.66 5.13 1.63
N LEU A 107 -1.53 4.12 1.68
CA LEU A 107 -2.96 4.27 1.82
C LEU A 107 -3.30 3.93 3.28
N PRO A 108 -3.28 4.92 4.20
CA PRO A 108 -3.59 4.65 5.59
C PRO A 108 -5.08 4.42 5.75
N THR A 109 -5.46 3.33 6.43
CA THR A 109 -6.83 3.23 6.95
C THR A 109 -6.97 4.21 8.11
N VAL A 110 -7.92 5.13 8.00
CA VAL A 110 -8.31 5.99 9.11
C VAL A 110 -9.34 5.22 9.92
N PRO A 111 -9.06 4.83 11.18
CA PRO A 111 -10.03 4.13 11.99
C PRO A 111 -11.27 5.02 12.16
N TRP A 112 -12.43 4.52 11.73
CA TRP A 112 -13.70 5.14 12.05
C TRP A 112 -14.02 4.77 13.51
N MET A 113 -14.05 5.77 14.40
CA MET A 113 -14.56 5.58 15.77
C MET A 113 -16.07 5.33 15.66
N GLU A 114 -16.47 4.08 15.45
CA GLU A 114 -17.87 3.72 15.57
C GLU A 114 -18.26 3.93 17.04
N TYR A 115 -19.31 4.73 17.21
CA TYR A 115 -19.88 5.23 18.45
C TYR A 115 -19.69 4.29 19.64
N VAL A 116 -19.18 4.85 20.73
CA VAL A 116 -19.48 4.34 22.08
C VAL A 116 -20.98 4.07 22.10
N CYS A 117 -21.39 2.81 22.24
CA CYS A 117 -22.78 2.44 22.43
C CYS A 117 -23.29 3.10 23.71
N PHE A 118 -23.74 4.35 23.60
CA PHE A 118 -24.31 5.16 24.69
C PHE A 118 -25.61 4.56 25.25
N LEU A 119 -26.20 3.58 24.54
CA LEU A 119 -27.42 2.89 24.94
C LEU A 119 -27.23 1.77 25.98
N GLU A 120 -26.06 1.61 26.59
CA GLU A 120 -25.90 0.77 27.79
C GLU A 120 -26.23 1.49 29.12
N SER A 121 -26.98 2.60 29.08
CA SER A 121 -27.61 3.15 30.27
C SER A 121 -29.03 2.59 30.44
N ARG A 122 -29.15 1.51 31.24
CA ARG A 122 -30.39 1.26 31.97
C ARG A 122 -30.35 2.10 33.25
N GLN A 123 -31.40 2.87 33.46
CA GLN A 123 -31.75 3.46 34.76
C GLN A 123 -31.61 2.45 35.90
#